data_AF-A0A7S1WXX1-F1
#
_entry.id   AF-A0A7S1WXX1-F1
#
_cell.length_a   1.000
_cell.length_b   1.000
_cell.length_c   1.000
_cell.angle_alpha   90.00
_cell.angle_beta   90.00
_cell.angle_gamma   90.00
#
_symmetry.space_group_name_H-M   'P 1'
#
loop_
_entity.id
_entity.type
_entity.pdbx_description
1 polymer ?
#
loop_
_entity_poly.entity_id
_entity_poly.type
_entity_poly.pdbx_seq_one_letter_code
_entity_poly.pdbx_strand_id
1 'polypeptide(L)'
;WGFVSIWFEIKMRRDLEPAVQNAMPAGINFQFGGECNLGTEPMRMKDVVTTTYLQPGSVEGEDIQNVRIVGDLEYHGDCVLEATVSAGKVMVTDLTITGAIVVELVHMVPRPPFFGGIRLYFPNPPEVDLQVESEMLGLNTSFAFIRRKIIQALSGVIANHVVLPNRVAFPLTPDLDPFPLRHPRPQGVLRVAVLEARELKG
;
A
#
# COMPACT_ATOMS: atom_id res chain seq x y z
N TRP A 1 -1.74 -6.72 16.01
CA TRP A 1 -2.59 -5.76 15.29
C TRP A 1 -2.42 -4.33 15.76
N GLY A 2 -2.56 -4.04 17.07
CA GLY A 2 -2.41 -2.67 17.61
C GLY A 2 -1.16 -1.90 17.15
N PHE A 3 0.03 -2.52 17.11
CA PHE A 3 1.24 -1.86 16.59
C PHE A 3 1.16 -1.48 15.09
N VAL A 4 0.49 -2.31 14.28
CA VAL A 4 0.27 -2.00 12.86
C VAL A 4 -0.69 -0.81 12.73
N SER A 5 -1.72 -0.74 13.57
CA SER A 5 -2.63 0.41 13.63
C SER A 5 -1.92 1.71 14.03
N ILE A 6 -1.00 1.67 15.00
CA ILE A 6 -0.20 2.85 15.39
C ILE A 6 0.68 3.32 14.24
N TRP A 7 1.36 2.39 13.57
CA TRP A 7 2.17 2.71 12.39
C TRP A 7 1.31 3.30 11.26
N PHE A 8 0.12 2.75 11.05
CA PHE A 8 -0.83 3.22 10.07
C PHE A 8 -1.30 4.66 10.37
N GLU A 9 -1.63 4.98 11.63
CA GLU A 9 -1.98 6.35 12.02
C GLU A 9 -0.90 7.36 11.63
N ILE A 10 0.35 7.05 11.98
CA ILE A 10 1.51 7.91 11.66
C ILE A 10 1.61 8.11 10.15
N LYS A 11 1.40 7.04 9.36
CA LYS A 11 1.43 7.08 7.90
C LYS A 11 0.29 7.88 7.30
N MET A 12 -0.94 7.72 7.80
CA MET A 12 -2.09 8.48 7.33
C MET A 12 -1.88 9.98 7.54
N ARG A 13 -1.46 10.39 8.74
CA ARG A 13 -1.22 11.82 9.03
C ARG A 13 -0.07 12.41 8.22
N ARG A 14 1.02 11.66 8.05
CA ARG A 14 2.24 12.16 7.39
C ARG A 14 2.13 12.17 5.87
N ASP A 15 1.57 11.11 5.29
CA ASP A 15 1.62 10.87 3.84
C ASP A 15 0.26 11.11 3.17
N LEU A 16 -0.86 10.73 3.82
CA LEU A 16 -2.19 10.81 3.21
C LEU A 16 -2.88 12.16 3.42
N GLU A 17 -2.85 12.72 4.62
CA GLU A 17 -3.47 14.03 4.91
C GLU A 17 -3.06 15.13 3.93
N PRO A 18 -1.75 15.36 3.65
CA PRO A 18 -1.36 16.37 2.66
C PRO A 18 -1.80 16.00 1.25
N ALA A 19 -1.83 14.71 0.90
CA ALA A 19 -2.27 14.26 -0.42
C ALA A 19 -3.77 14.54 -0.64
N VAL A 20 -4.59 14.29 0.38
CA VAL A 20 -6.03 14.59 0.35
C VAL A 20 -6.24 16.10 0.29
N GLN A 21 -5.56 16.88 1.16
CA GLN A 21 -5.67 18.34 1.18
C GLN A 21 -5.31 18.97 -0.19
N ASN A 22 -4.26 18.48 -0.85
CA ASN A 22 -3.87 18.95 -2.19
C ASN A 22 -4.90 18.60 -3.28
N ALA A 23 -5.68 17.53 -3.08
CA ALA A 23 -6.71 17.11 -4.02
C ALA A 23 -8.06 17.81 -3.78
N MET A 24 -8.21 18.57 -2.69
CA MET A 24 -9.43 19.31 -2.35
C MET A 24 -9.55 20.61 -3.17
N PRO A 25 -10.79 21.05 -3.48
CA PRO A 25 -11.04 22.37 -4.08
C PRO A 25 -10.54 23.52 -3.20
N ALA A 26 -10.19 24.64 -3.83
CA ALA A 26 -9.79 25.85 -3.12
C ALA A 26 -10.85 26.27 -2.08
N GLY A 27 -10.42 26.56 -0.85
CA GLY A 27 -11.28 26.92 0.28
C GLY A 27 -11.81 25.75 1.12
N ILE A 28 -11.52 24.50 0.71
CA ILE A 28 -11.84 23.31 1.50
C ILE A 28 -10.58 22.81 2.20
N ASN A 29 -10.58 22.90 3.53
CA ASN A 29 -9.56 22.31 4.39
C ASN A 29 -9.98 20.89 4.73
N PHE A 30 -9.00 20.00 4.87
CA PHE A 30 -9.13 18.62 5.30
C PHE A 30 -8.04 18.33 6.34
N GLN A 31 -8.42 17.74 7.46
CA GLN A 31 -7.50 17.34 8.52
C GLN A 31 -8.01 16.09 9.23
N PHE A 32 -7.15 15.13 9.55
CA PHE A 32 -7.55 14.00 10.39
C PHE A 32 -7.79 14.46 11.84
N GLY A 33 -8.88 13.98 12.41
CA GLY A 33 -9.31 14.24 13.79
C GLY A 33 -8.50 13.45 14.82
N GLY A 34 -9.09 13.29 16.01
CA GLY A 34 -8.45 12.62 17.14
C GLY A 34 -8.31 11.12 16.93
N GLU A 35 -9.24 10.50 16.21
CA GLU A 35 -9.25 9.07 15.96
C GLU A 35 -8.77 8.74 14.54
N CYS A 36 -7.75 7.90 14.46
CA CYS A 36 -7.25 7.36 13.19
C CYS A 36 -6.65 5.98 13.43
N ASN A 37 -7.45 4.91 13.27
CA ASN A 37 -7.01 3.55 13.57
C ASN A 37 -7.61 2.51 12.60
N LEU A 38 -6.95 1.35 12.51
CA LEU A 38 -7.35 0.22 11.65
C LEU A 38 -8.38 -0.73 12.32
N GLY A 39 -8.99 -0.33 13.42
CA GLY A 39 -9.93 -1.17 14.16
C GLY A 39 -9.28 -2.36 14.84
N THR A 40 -10.08 -3.38 15.13
CA THR A 40 -9.69 -4.59 15.85
C THR A 40 -9.51 -5.81 14.94
N GLU A 41 -10.17 -5.82 13.78
CA GLU A 41 -10.08 -6.91 12.81
C GLU A 41 -8.75 -6.85 12.02
N PRO A 42 -7.90 -7.88 12.08
CA PRO A 42 -6.63 -7.89 11.37
C PRO A 42 -6.79 -8.24 9.88
N MET A 43 -5.86 -7.76 9.07
CA MET A 43 -5.71 -8.21 7.68
C MET A 43 -5.43 -9.72 7.60
N ARG A 44 -5.98 -10.36 6.56
CA ARG A 44 -5.87 -11.79 6.30
C ARG A 44 -5.21 -12.02 4.94
N MET A 45 -4.49 -13.14 4.82
CA MET A 45 -3.91 -13.56 3.55
C MET A 45 -4.49 -14.92 3.18
N LYS A 46 -5.05 -15.04 1.98
CA LYS A 46 -5.63 -16.26 1.41
C LYS A 46 -4.81 -16.76 0.23
N ASP A 47 -5.11 -17.98 -0.20
CA ASP A 47 -4.55 -18.59 -1.42
C ASP A 47 -3.02 -18.50 -1.49
N VAL A 48 -2.38 -18.78 -0.35
CA VAL A 48 -0.95 -18.59 -0.16
C VAL A 48 -0.16 -19.65 -0.93
N VAL A 49 0.69 -19.19 -1.84
CA VAL A 49 1.64 -20.00 -2.60
C VAL A 49 3.06 -19.54 -2.27
N THR A 50 3.92 -20.51 -1.97
CA THR A 50 5.33 -20.26 -1.66
C THR A 50 6.22 -20.84 -2.74
N THR A 51 7.14 -20.03 -3.26
CA THR A 51 8.14 -20.45 -4.24
C THR A 51 9.52 -19.93 -3.84
N THR A 52 10.57 -20.54 -4.41
CA THR A 52 11.92 -20.00 -4.36
C THR A 52 12.28 -19.36 -5.69
N TYR A 53 13.17 -18.38 -5.68
CA TYR A 53 13.70 -17.79 -6.91
C TYR A 53 15.14 -17.31 -6.70
N LEU A 54 15.91 -17.27 -7.78
CA LEU A 54 17.25 -16.71 -7.79
C LEU A 54 17.17 -15.21 -8.11
N GLN A 55 17.81 -14.40 -7.29
CA GLN A 55 18.02 -12.98 -7.55
C GLN A 55 19.51 -12.75 -7.86
N PRO A 56 19.85 -12.06 -8.96
CA PRO A 56 21.23 -11.68 -9.22
C PRO A 56 21.78 -10.86 -8.06
N GLY A 57 22.90 -11.31 -7.48
CA GLY A 57 23.57 -10.64 -6.37
C GLY A 57 24.23 -9.32 -6.76
N SER A 58 24.70 -8.62 -5.74
CA SER A 58 25.45 -7.36 -5.87
C SER A 58 26.86 -7.58 -6.45
N VAL A 59 27.43 -8.77 -6.22
CA VAL A 59 28.73 -9.21 -6.74
C VAL A 59 28.50 -10.07 -7.99
N GLU A 60 29.33 -9.91 -9.02
CA GLU A 60 29.23 -10.71 -10.24
C GLU A 60 29.34 -12.21 -9.94
N GLY A 61 28.35 -12.99 -10.39
CA GLY A 61 28.36 -14.45 -10.34
C GLY A 61 27.72 -15.09 -9.10
N GLU A 62 27.24 -14.32 -8.13
CA GLU A 62 26.55 -14.87 -6.95
C GLU A 62 25.03 -14.70 -7.08
N ASP A 63 24.32 -15.79 -7.40
CA ASP A 63 22.86 -15.82 -7.35
C ASP A 63 22.40 -16.04 -5.91
N ILE A 64 21.58 -15.12 -5.40
CA ILE A 64 21.02 -15.22 -4.05
C ILE A 64 19.66 -15.91 -4.16
N GLN A 65 19.54 -17.09 -3.56
CA GLN A 65 18.25 -17.76 -3.42
C GLN A 65 17.39 -17.03 -2.39
N ASN A 66 16.19 -16.62 -2.79
CA ASN A 66 15.19 -15.98 -1.96
C ASN A 66 13.90 -16.81 -1.92
N VAL A 67 13.08 -16.56 -0.90
CA VAL A 67 11.73 -17.13 -0.80
C VAL A 67 10.72 -16.07 -1.16
N ARG A 68 9.74 -16.42 -1.98
CA ARG A 68 8.60 -15.59 -2.35
C ARG A 68 7.32 -16.26 -1.87
N ILE A 69 6.48 -15.49 -1.20
CA ILE A 69 5.17 -15.87 -0.71
C ILE A 69 4.19 -14.94 -1.41
N VAL A 70 3.29 -15.51 -2.20
CA VAL A 70 2.25 -14.79 -2.93
C VAL A 70 0.90 -15.24 -2.39
N GLY A 71 -0.05 -14.32 -2.27
CA GLY A 71 -1.41 -14.65 -1.89
C GLY A 71 -2.30 -13.43 -1.98
N ASP A 72 -3.56 -13.60 -1.63
CA ASP A 72 -4.57 -12.54 -1.70
C ASP A 72 -4.73 -11.89 -0.34
N LEU A 73 -4.41 -10.60 -0.25
CA LEU A 73 -4.67 -9.80 0.93
C LEU A 73 -6.14 -9.45 0.97
N GLU A 74 -6.77 -9.70 2.11
CA GLU A 74 -8.10 -9.22 2.44
C GLU A 74 -8.10 -8.50 3.78
N TYR A 75 -8.48 -7.25 3.76
CA TYR A 75 -8.76 -6.47 4.94
C TYR A 75 -10.18 -5.92 4.82
N HIS A 76 -11.01 -6.20 5.82
CA HIS A 76 -12.35 -5.66 5.99
C HIS A 76 -12.43 -5.27 7.46
N GLY A 77 -12.03 -4.03 7.76
CA GLY A 77 -11.83 -3.59 9.13
C GLY A 77 -12.90 -2.63 9.62
N ASP A 78 -13.17 -2.73 10.91
CA ASP A 78 -13.89 -1.77 11.75
C ASP A 78 -13.03 -0.52 12.03
N CYS A 79 -12.41 0.04 10.99
CA CYS A 79 -11.56 1.22 11.13
C CYS A 79 -12.39 2.44 11.52
N VAL A 80 -11.78 3.34 12.28
CA VAL A 80 -12.35 4.67 12.54
C VAL A 80 -11.32 5.72 12.17
N LEU A 81 -11.69 6.56 11.20
CA LEU A 81 -10.91 7.73 10.81
C LEU A 81 -11.81 8.96 10.92
N GLU A 82 -11.65 9.71 11.99
CA GLU A 82 -12.27 11.03 12.11
C GLU A 82 -11.53 11.98 11.17
N ALA A 83 -12.27 12.78 10.41
CA ALA A 83 -11.72 13.89 9.64
C ALA A 83 -12.61 15.12 9.77
N THR A 84 -11.98 16.28 9.79
CA THR A 84 -12.67 17.58 9.72
C THR A 84 -12.46 18.15 8.33
N VAL A 85 -13.57 18.52 7.69
CA VAL A 85 -13.58 19.33 6.47
C VAL A 85 -14.21 20.69 6.76
N SER A 86 -13.96 21.71 5.93
CA SER A 86 -14.55 23.05 6.12
C SER A 86 -16.07 23.06 6.33
N ALA A 87 -16.78 22.04 5.83
CA ALA A 87 -18.23 21.90 5.93
C ALA A 87 -18.72 21.10 7.15
N GLY A 88 -17.84 20.53 7.98
CA GLY A 88 -18.21 19.74 9.14
C GLY A 88 -17.28 18.55 9.41
N LYS A 89 -17.66 17.72 10.39
CA LYS A 89 -16.97 16.47 10.71
C LYS A 89 -17.50 15.31 9.88
N VAL A 90 -16.59 14.46 9.43
CA VAL A 90 -16.88 13.22 8.73
C VAL A 90 -16.13 12.08 9.40
N MET A 91 -16.76 10.91 9.43
CA MET A 91 -16.17 9.69 9.95
C MET A 91 -16.04 8.72 8.79
N VAL A 92 -14.83 8.21 8.58
CA VAL A 92 -14.60 7.14 7.62
C VAL A 92 -14.60 5.82 8.35
N THR A 93 -15.42 4.89 7.85
CA THR A 93 -15.65 3.56 8.41
C THR A 93 -15.54 2.50 7.31
N ASP A 94 -15.56 1.22 7.69
CA ASP A 94 -15.60 0.08 6.77
C ASP A 94 -14.52 0.12 5.67
N LEU A 95 -13.27 0.42 6.04
CA LEU A 95 -12.16 0.36 5.10
C LEU A 95 -11.93 -1.08 4.67
N THR A 96 -12.00 -1.29 3.37
CA THR A 96 -11.68 -2.54 2.70
C THR A 96 -10.46 -2.36 1.82
N ILE A 97 -9.55 -3.33 1.89
CA ILE A 97 -8.39 -3.41 1.01
C ILE A 97 -8.27 -4.85 0.54
N THR A 98 -8.37 -5.07 -0.76
CA THR A 98 -8.26 -6.40 -1.35
C THR A 98 -7.30 -6.41 -2.54
N GLY A 99 -6.51 -7.47 -2.67
CA GLY A 99 -5.66 -7.66 -3.84
C GLY A 99 -4.45 -8.56 -3.59
N ALA A 100 -3.80 -8.97 -4.68
CA ALA A 100 -2.63 -9.83 -4.61
C ALA A 100 -1.45 -9.12 -3.92
N ILE A 101 -0.87 -9.76 -2.91
CA ILE A 101 0.31 -9.28 -2.20
C ILE A 101 1.46 -10.26 -2.34
N VAL A 102 2.66 -9.71 -2.46
CA VAL A 102 3.90 -10.47 -2.51
C VAL A 102 4.76 -10.10 -1.31
N VAL A 103 5.15 -11.12 -0.54
CA VAL A 103 6.10 -11.04 0.56
C VAL A 103 7.32 -11.87 0.19
N GLU A 104 8.50 -11.27 0.21
CA GLU A 104 9.76 -11.95 -0.10
C GLU A 104 10.66 -11.92 1.12
N LEU A 105 11.18 -13.09 1.48
CA LEU A 105 12.29 -13.23 2.41
C LEU A 105 13.56 -13.17 1.57
N VAL A 106 14.37 -12.14 1.80
CA VAL A 106 15.51 -11.80 0.96
C VAL A 106 16.82 -11.93 1.72
N HIS A 107 17.88 -12.25 1.00
CA HIS A 107 19.22 -12.48 1.55
C HIS A 107 19.20 -13.63 2.56
N MET A 108 18.84 -14.84 2.08
CA MET A 108 18.79 -16.03 2.93
C MET A 108 20.16 -16.33 3.54
N VAL A 109 20.20 -16.74 4.81
CA VAL A 109 21.43 -17.02 5.57
C VAL A 109 21.31 -18.33 6.36
N PRO A 110 22.41 -19.08 6.59
CA PRO A 110 22.38 -20.39 7.26
C PRO A 110 22.33 -20.28 8.80
N ARG A 111 21.68 -19.24 9.34
CA ARG A 111 21.48 -19.02 10.77
C ARG A 111 20.15 -18.31 11.03
N PRO A 112 19.44 -18.59 12.14
CA PRO A 112 18.22 -17.87 12.48
C PRO A 112 18.42 -16.33 12.48
N PRO A 113 17.45 -15.54 11.96
CA PRO A 113 16.12 -15.94 11.49
C PRO A 113 16.07 -16.52 10.05
N PHE A 114 17.23 -16.81 9.44
CA PHE A 114 17.43 -17.41 8.11
C PHE A 114 17.29 -16.48 6.90
N PHE A 115 17.03 -15.19 7.13
CA PHE A 115 16.96 -14.18 6.08
C PHE A 115 17.40 -12.82 6.61
N GLY A 116 17.98 -11.99 5.73
CA GLY A 116 18.50 -10.67 6.07
C GLY A 116 17.44 -9.56 6.03
N GLY A 117 16.33 -9.77 5.31
CA GLY A 117 15.27 -8.77 5.25
C GLY A 117 13.96 -9.29 4.67
N ILE A 118 12.93 -8.46 4.79
CA ILE A 118 11.61 -8.69 4.21
C ILE A 118 11.37 -7.62 3.14
N ARG A 119 10.82 -8.04 2.01
CA ARG A 119 10.33 -7.13 0.96
C ARG A 119 8.86 -7.39 0.70
N LEU A 120 8.06 -6.33 0.64
CA LEU A 120 6.61 -6.39 0.49
C LEU A 120 6.15 -5.44 -0.61
N TYR A 121 5.27 -5.92 -1.48
CA TYR A 121 4.66 -5.12 -2.55
C TYR A 121 3.38 -5.77 -3.10
N PHE A 122 2.57 -4.96 -3.74
CA PHE A 122 1.46 -5.38 -4.60
C PHE A 122 1.93 -5.38 -6.07
N PRO A 123 1.71 -6.47 -6.82
CA PRO A 123 2.03 -6.48 -8.25
C PRO A 123 1.19 -5.48 -9.05
N ASN A 124 -0.08 -5.31 -8.66
CA ASN A 124 -1.03 -4.36 -9.23
C ASN A 124 -1.67 -3.54 -8.11
N PRO A 125 -2.19 -2.33 -8.37
CA PRO A 125 -2.92 -1.58 -7.35
C PRO A 125 -4.03 -2.41 -6.72
N PRO A 126 -4.10 -2.53 -5.38
CA PRO A 126 -5.20 -3.21 -4.72
C PRO A 126 -6.49 -2.39 -4.84
N GLU A 127 -7.62 -3.07 -4.73
CA GLU A 127 -8.92 -2.42 -4.59
C GLU A 127 -9.05 -1.86 -3.17
N VAL A 128 -9.51 -0.61 -3.09
CA VAL A 128 -9.68 0.10 -1.83
C VAL A 128 -11.06 0.71 -1.84
N ASP A 129 -11.84 0.43 -0.80
CA ASP A 129 -13.14 1.07 -0.59
C ASP A 129 -13.35 1.41 0.89
N LEU A 130 -14.22 2.38 1.16
CA LEU A 130 -14.55 2.88 2.48
C LEU A 130 -15.93 3.52 2.50
N GLN A 131 -16.55 3.59 3.67
CA GLN A 131 -17.77 4.35 3.91
C GLN A 131 -17.45 5.70 4.55
N VAL A 132 -18.31 6.69 4.32
CA VAL A 132 -18.19 8.02 4.94
C VAL A 132 -19.53 8.38 5.56
N GLU A 133 -19.53 8.56 6.88
CA GLU A 133 -20.64 9.02 7.68
C GLU A 133 -20.41 10.47 8.14
N SER A 134 -21.48 11.20 8.46
CA SER A 134 -21.38 12.58 8.97
C SER A 134 -22.52 12.89 9.93
N GLU A 135 -22.22 13.71 10.93
CA GLU A 135 -23.21 14.23 11.89
C GLU A 135 -24.09 15.35 11.30
N MET A 136 -23.77 15.91 10.11
CA MET A 136 -24.55 16.98 9.49
C MET A 136 -25.51 16.48 8.39
N LEU A 137 -26.81 16.44 8.73
CA LEU A 137 -27.90 16.25 7.77
C LEU A 137 -27.98 17.44 6.79
N GLY A 138 -27.69 17.23 5.50
CA GLY A 138 -28.14 18.19 4.47
C GLY A 138 -27.41 18.23 3.13
N LEU A 139 -26.23 17.61 2.99
CA LEU A 139 -25.41 17.70 1.76
C LEU A 139 -24.91 16.34 1.27
N ASN A 140 -25.83 15.48 0.84
CA ASN A 140 -25.52 14.15 0.30
C ASN A 140 -24.53 14.18 -0.88
N THR A 141 -24.56 15.25 -1.68
CA THR A 141 -23.66 15.44 -2.84
C THR A 141 -22.20 15.64 -2.45
N SER A 142 -21.93 16.19 -1.26
CA SER A 142 -20.56 16.44 -0.79
C SER A 142 -19.87 15.17 -0.30
N PHE A 143 -20.61 14.19 0.22
CA PHE A 143 -20.03 12.95 0.77
C PHE A 143 -19.46 12.04 -0.32
N ALA A 144 -20.18 11.85 -1.43
CA ALA A 144 -19.67 11.06 -2.55
C ALA A 144 -18.38 11.68 -3.15
N PHE A 145 -18.29 13.02 -3.13
CA PHE A 145 -17.08 13.73 -3.54
C PHE A 145 -15.93 13.49 -2.56
N ILE A 146 -16.16 13.65 -1.25
CA ILE A 146 -15.15 13.45 -0.20
C ILE A 146 -14.68 11.98 -0.21
N ARG A 147 -15.61 11.02 -0.20
CA ARG A 147 -15.32 9.58 -0.31
C ARG A 147 -14.40 9.30 -1.49
N ARG A 148 -14.77 9.76 -2.69
CA ARG A 148 -13.96 9.56 -3.90
C ARG A 148 -12.57 10.17 -3.77
N LYS A 149 -12.45 11.36 -3.18
CA LYS A 149 -11.15 12.02 -2.97
C LYS A 149 -10.28 11.27 -1.97
N ILE A 150 -10.86 10.76 -0.88
CA ILE A 150 -10.14 9.95 0.11
C ILE A 150 -9.69 8.63 -0.52
N ILE A 151 -10.57 7.92 -1.23
CA ILE A 151 -10.22 6.69 -1.95
C ILE A 151 -9.10 6.95 -2.96
N GLN A 152 -9.25 7.98 -3.81
CA GLN A 152 -8.24 8.33 -4.80
C GLN A 152 -6.87 8.65 -4.16
N ALA A 153 -6.87 9.37 -3.04
CA ALA A 153 -5.64 9.69 -2.31
C ALA A 153 -5.04 8.43 -1.66
N LEU A 154 -5.85 7.58 -1.02
CA LEU A 154 -5.41 6.31 -0.43
C LEU A 154 -4.79 5.40 -1.48
N SER A 155 -5.50 5.15 -2.59
CA SER A 155 -5.00 4.37 -3.71
C SER A 155 -3.72 4.97 -4.29
N GLY A 156 -3.62 6.30 -4.38
CA GLY A 156 -2.41 6.99 -4.83
C GLY A 156 -1.22 6.80 -3.88
N VAL A 157 -1.44 6.92 -2.56
CA VAL A 157 -0.39 6.67 -1.55
C VAL A 157 0.07 5.22 -1.60
N ILE A 158 -0.86 4.27 -1.68
CA ILE A 158 -0.54 2.83 -1.82
C ILE A 158 0.26 2.59 -3.10
N ALA A 159 -0.20 3.13 -4.24
CA ALA A 159 0.49 2.99 -5.52
C ALA A 159 1.93 3.49 -5.48
N ASN A 160 2.14 4.66 -4.87
CA ASN A 160 3.45 5.30 -4.81
C ASN A 160 4.44 4.63 -3.84
N HIS A 161 3.96 3.83 -2.88
CA HIS A 161 4.83 3.25 -1.84
C HIS A 161 5.02 1.74 -1.97
N VAL A 162 3.97 1.02 -2.36
CA VAL A 162 3.94 -0.45 -2.26
C VAL A 162 3.47 -1.14 -3.54
N VAL A 163 3.12 -0.42 -4.61
CA VAL A 163 2.82 -1.04 -5.92
C VAL A 163 4.04 -0.94 -6.82
N LEU A 164 4.29 -2.00 -7.60
CA LEU A 164 5.43 -2.04 -8.51
C LEU A 164 5.52 -0.78 -9.41
N PRO A 165 6.74 -0.25 -9.64
CA PRO A 165 8.03 -0.82 -9.23
C PRO A 165 8.41 -0.55 -7.76
N ASN A 166 7.59 0.20 -7.00
CA ASN A 166 7.86 0.52 -5.60
C ASN A 166 7.71 -0.72 -4.72
N ARG A 167 8.67 -0.91 -3.81
CA ARG A 167 8.69 -2.03 -2.87
C ARG A 167 9.09 -1.51 -1.50
N VAL A 168 8.38 -1.94 -0.46
CA VAL A 168 8.79 -1.66 0.90
C VAL A 168 9.74 -2.76 1.34
N ALA A 169 10.90 -2.37 1.87
CA ALA A 169 11.88 -3.30 2.39
C ALA A 169 12.25 -2.98 3.83
N PHE A 170 12.27 -4.01 4.66
CA PHE A 170 12.64 -3.96 6.06
C PHE A 170 13.90 -4.82 6.26
N PRO A 171 15.08 -4.20 6.47
CA PRO A 171 16.28 -4.94 6.84
C PRO A 171 16.13 -5.46 8.28
N LEU A 172 16.54 -6.71 8.53
CA LEU A 172 16.54 -7.34 9.86
C LEU A 172 17.93 -7.34 10.49
N THR A 173 18.97 -7.14 9.70
CA THR A 173 20.35 -7.00 10.18
C THR A 173 20.85 -5.59 9.88
N PRO A 174 21.47 -4.90 10.85
CA PRO A 174 21.98 -3.52 10.66
C PRO A 174 23.07 -3.43 9.60
N ASP A 175 23.76 -4.52 9.30
CA ASP A 175 24.82 -4.60 8.29
C ASP A 175 24.28 -4.75 6.84
N LEU A 176 22.97 -4.89 6.67
CA LEU A 176 22.36 -5.06 5.36
C LEU A 176 22.03 -3.70 4.75
N ASP A 177 22.72 -3.36 3.66
CA ASP A 177 22.44 -2.15 2.90
C ASP A 177 20.97 -2.16 2.42
N PRO A 178 20.12 -1.21 2.84
CA PRO A 178 18.74 -1.15 2.41
C PRO A 178 18.59 -0.78 0.93
N PHE A 179 19.64 -0.27 0.28
CA PHE A 179 19.60 0.15 -1.11
C PHE A 179 19.36 -1.01 -2.11
N PRO A 180 20.13 -2.12 -2.12
CA PRO A 180 19.86 -3.27 -2.99
C PRO A 180 18.54 -4.00 -2.63
N LEU A 181 18.01 -3.82 -1.43
CA LEU A 181 16.68 -4.33 -1.06
C LEU A 181 15.55 -3.58 -1.78
N ARG A 182 15.66 -2.24 -1.81
CA ARG A 182 14.69 -1.34 -2.44
C ARG A 182 14.84 -1.28 -3.96
N HIS A 183 16.06 -1.41 -4.46
CA HIS A 183 16.41 -1.34 -5.87
C HIS A 183 17.14 -2.61 -6.32
N PRO A 184 16.43 -3.74 -6.46
CA PRO A 184 17.05 -4.94 -7.02
C PRO A 184 17.53 -4.65 -8.44
N ARG A 185 18.63 -5.31 -8.83
CA ARG A 185 19.06 -5.31 -10.23
C ARG A 185 17.90 -5.78 -11.12
N PRO A 186 17.62 -5.09 -12.26
CA PRO A 186 16.61 -5.55 -13.19
C PRO A 186 16.88 -7.00 -13.60
N GLN A 187 15.89 -7.88 -13.43
CA GLN A 187 16.01 -9.30 -13.80
C GLN A 187 16.05 -9.50 -15.33
N GLY A 188 15.67 -8.47 -16.09
CA GLY A 188 15.66 -8.46 -17.55
C GLY A 188 15.10 -7.13 -18.05
N VAL A 189 15.12 -6.96 -19.37
CA VAL A 189 14.55 -5.79 -20.05
C VAL A 189 13.48 -6.27 -21.02
N LEU A 190 12.22 -5.87 -20.79
CA LEU A 190 11.14 -6.12 -21.74
C LEU A 190 11.20 -5.05 -22.83
N ARG A 191 11.51 -5.45 -24.07
CA ARG A 191 11.43 -4.57 -25.24
C ARG A 191 10.07 -4.70 -25.89
N VAL A 192 9.24 -3.67 -25.78
CA VAL A 192 7.94 -3.60 -26.45
C VAL A 192 8.09 -2.80 -27.75
N ALA A 193 7.72 -3.38 -28.88
CA ALA A 193 7.60 -2.69 -30.16
C ALA A 193 6.12 -2.65 -30.57
N VAL A 194 5.52 -1.47 -30.52
CA VAL A 194 4.15 -1.27 -31.03
C VAL A 194 4.25 -1.23 -32.55
N LEU A 195 3.68 -2.23 -33.23
CA LEU A 195 3.79 -2.37 -34.69
C LEU A 195 2.68 -1.58 -35.40
N GLU A 196 1.42 -1.92 -35.13
CA GLU A 196 0.26 -1.18 -35.62
C GLU A 196 -0.96 -1.43 -34.72
N ALA A 197 -1.92 -0.51 -34.75
CA ALA A 197 -3.27 -0.70 -34.24
C ALA A 197 -4.25 -0.35 -35.37
N ARG A 198 -5.30 -1.14 -35.54
CA ARG A 198 -6.32 -0.93 -36.59
C ARG A 198 -7.70 -0.86 -35.96
N GLU A 199 -8.58 -0.09 -36.61
CA GLU A 199 -10.01 0.01 -36.28
C GLU A 199 -10.32 0.46 -34.84
N LEU A 200 -9.52 1.39 -34.30
CA LEU A 200 -9.84 2.02 -33.02
C LEU A 200 -11.14 2.83 -33.14
N LYS A 201 -12.16 2.46 -32.38
CA LYS A 201 -13.41 3.21 -32.25
C LYS A 201 -13.44 3.86 -30.87
N GLY A 202 -13.65 5.18 -30.85
CA GLY A 202 -13.74 6.01 -29.65
C GLY A 202 -15.17 6.19 -29.16
#